data_AF-A0A935FC21-F1
#
_entry.id   AF-A0A935FC21-F1
#
_cell.length_a   1.000
_cell.length_b   1.000
_cell.length_c   1.000
_cell.angle_alpha   90.00
_cell.angle_beta   90.00
_cell.angle_gamma   90.00
#
_symmetry.space_group_name_H-M   'P 1'
#
loop_
_entity.id
_entity.type
_entity.pdbx_description
1 polymer ?
#
loop_
_entity_poly.entity_id
_entity_poly.type
_entity_poly.pdbx_seq_one_letter_code
_entity_poly.pdbx_strand_id
1 'polypeptide(L)' 'MFTQQLKKVTGLLLLVLITQVSLAQNKVITGKVTDARDGTPLQGVTVAAKGNRTGTQTDAKGAFQSFSR' A
#
# COMPACT_ATOMS: atom_id res chain seq x y z
N MET A 1 -25.99 37.68 0.61
CA MET A 1 -24.53 37.84 0.47
C MET A 1 -23.74 36.97 1.46
N PHE A 2 -24.06 37.01 2.76
CA PHE A 2 -23.41 36.20 3.80
C PHE A 2 -23.52 34.67 3.60
N THR A 3 -24.70 34.18 3.20
CA THR A 3 -24.94 32.75 2.91
C THR A 3 -24.16 32.21 1.71
N GLN A 4 -23.77 33.06 0.75
CA GLN A 4 -22.91 32.63 -0.36
C GLN A 4 -21.47 32.41 0.09
N GLN A 5 -20.98 33.22 1.04
CA GLN A 5 -19.64 33.04 1.61
C GLN A 5 -19.59 31.74 2.42
N LEU A 6 -20.65 31.42 3.17
CA LEU A 6 -20.77 30.17 3.92
C LEU A 6 -20.71 28.93 3.00
N LYS A 7 -21.44 28.96 1.87
CA LYS A 7 -21.44 27.85 0.88
C LYS A 7 -20.06 27.61 0.25
N LYS A 8 -19.30 28.67 -0.03
CA LYS A 8 -17.94 28.56 -0.59
C LYS A 8 -16.95 27.95 0.40
N VAL A 9 -17.05 28.34 1.67
CA VAL A 9 -16.22 27.79 2.76
C VAL A 9 -16.52 26.30 2.98
N THR A 10 -17.79 25.91 2.95
CA THR A 10 -18.19 24.50 3.06
C THR A 10 -17.69 23.67 1.87
N GLY A 11 -17.75 24.19 0.64
CA GLY A 11 -17.21 23.51 -0.54
C GLY A 11 -15.69 23.31 -0.48
N LEU A 12 -14.96 24.32 0.00
CA LEU A 12 -13.51 24.23 0.19
C LEU A 12 -13.14 23.22 1.29
N LEU A 13 -13.90 23.20 2.39
CA LEU A 13 -13.72 22.23 3.48
C LEU A 13 -13.92 20.79 2.99
N LEU A 14 -14.98 20.54 2.21
CA LEU A 14 -15.24 19.23 1.60
C LEU A 14 -14.11 18.80 0.66
N LEU A 15 -13.54 19.73 -0.12
CA LEU A 15 -12.42 19.43 -1.01
C LEU A 15 -11.17 19.02 -0.22
N VAL A 16 -10.88 19.69 0.90
CA VAL A 16 -9.77 19.34 1.81
C VAL A 16 -9.98 17.98 2.49
N LEU A 17 -11.22 17.63 2.82
CA LEU A 17 -11.55 16.31 3.38
C LEU A 17 -11.33 15.18 2.37
N ILE A 18 -11.61 15.41 1.08
CA ILE A 18 -11.46 14.40 0.01
C ILE A 18 -9.97 14.12 -0.29
N THR A 19 -9.09 15.12 -0.19
CA THR A 19 -7.65 14.93 -0.45
C THR A 19 -6.94 14.08 0.60
N GLN A 20 -7.51 13.95 1.81
CA GLN A 20 -7.00 13.07 2.87
C GLN A 20 -6.99 11.59 2.43
N VAL A 21 -7.93 11.19 1.57
CA VAL A 21 -8.08 9.79 1.11
C VAL A 21 -6.95 9.39 0.15
N SER A 22 -6.38 10.35 -0.59
CA SER A 22 -5.30 10.10 -1.56
C SER A 22 -3.97 9.72 -0.90
N LEU A 23 -3.76 10.10 0.37
CA LEU A 23 -2.54 9.80 1.13
C LEU A 23 -2.51 8.36 1.71
N ALA A 24 -3.60 7.61 1.55
CA ALA A 24 -3.74 6.25 2.08
C ALA A 24 -3.74 5.15 1.00
N GLN A 25 -3.26 5.44 -0.22
CA GLN A 25 -3.11 4.43 -1.26
C GLN A 25 -2.00 3.45 -0.91
N ASN A 26 -2.34 2.51 -0.04
CA ASN A 26 -1.49 1.42 0.31
C ASN A 26 -1.35 0.48 -0.91
N LYS A 27 -0.30 0.63 -1.72
CA LYS A 27 0.03 -0.36 -2.75
C LYS A 27 0.62 -1.61 -2.09
N VAL A 28 -0.18 -2.67 -2.10
CA VAL A 28 0.25 -4.00 -1.66
C VAL A 28 0.96 -4.67 -2.83
N ILE A 29 2.25 -4.97 -2.67
CA ILE A 29 3.02 -5.79 -3.59
C ILE A 29 2.86 -7.24 -3.14
N THR A 30 2.29 -8.08 -3.99
CA THR A 30 2.14 -9.51 -3.72
C THR A 30 2.98 -10.31 -4.70
N GLY A 31 3.40 -11.51 -4.30
CA GLY A 31 4.14 -12.41 -5.17
C GLY A 31 4.39 -13.76 -4.52
N LYS A 32 5.05 -14.64 -5.26
CA LYS A 32 5.46 -15.97 -4.81
C LYS A 32 6.95 -16.17 -5.08
N VAL A 33 7.66 -16.77 -4.14
CA VAL A 33 9.06 -17.17 -4.26
C VAL A 33 9.13 -18.68 -4.45
N THR A 34 9.81 -19.10 -5.52
CA THR A 34 10.00 -20.52 -5.87
C THR A 34 11.45 -20.82 -6.18
N ASP A 35 11.89 -22.05 -5.93
CA ASP A 35 13.20 -22.53 -6.36
C ASP A 35 13.29 -22.54 -7.89
N ALA A 36 14.47 -22.21 -8.42
CA ALA A 36 14.72 -22.10 -9.85
C ALA A 36 14.86 -23.47 -10.54
N ARG A 37 15.17 -24.55 -9.80
CA ARG A 37 15.43 -25.88 -10.39
C ARG A 37 14.16 -26.72 -10.54
N ASP A 38 13.27 -26.60 -9.56
CA ASP A 38 12.16 -27.52 -9.32
C ASP A 38 10.83 -26.80 -9.06
N GLY A 39 10.83 -25.46 -8.96
CA GLY A 39 9.60 -24.66 -8.80
C GLY A 39 8.93 -24.79 -7.44
N THR A 40 9.61 -25.41 -6.47
CA THR A 40 9.12 -25.61 -5.11
C THR A 40 8.99 -24.27 -4.38
N PRO A 41 7.89 -24.03 -3.64
CA PRO A 41 7.71 -22.78 -2.91
C PRO A 41 8.70 -22.66 -1.76
N LEU A 42 9.35 -21.49 -1.63
CA LEU A 42 10.32 -21.24 -0.58
C LEU A 42 9.70 -20.46 0.59
N GLN A 43 9.58 -21.12 1.74
CA GLN A 43 9.14 -20.53 3.00
C GLN A 43 10.31 -19.86 3.73
N GLY A 44 10.04 -18.78 4.47
CA GLY A 44 11.03 -18.17 5.36
C GLY A 44 12.00 -17.21 4.65
N VAL A 45 11.83 -17.00 3.35
CA VAL A 45 12.66 -16.06 2.57
C VAL A 45 12.23 -14.63 2.89
N THR A 46 13.21 -13.77 3.16
CA THR A 46 12.95 -12.34 3.42
C THR A 46 12.91 -11.58 2.10
N VAL A 47 11.77 -10.95 1.83
CA VAL A 47 11.55 -10.08 0.67
C VAL A 47 11.50 -8.64 1.15
N ALA A 48 12.46 -7.82 0.71
CA ALA A 48 12.51 -6.39 0.99
C ALA A 48 12.33 -5.59 -0.30
N ALA A 49 11.32 -4.71 -0.33
CA ALA A 49 11.17 -3.77 -1.43
C ALA A 49 12.27 -2.70 -1.37
N LYS A 50 12.82 -2.32 -2.52
CA LYS A 50 13.86 -1.27 -2.61
C LYS A 50 13.32 0.05 -2.04
N GLY A 51 13.93 0.54 -0.96
CA GLY A 51 13.51 1.75 -0.26
C GLY A 51 12.63 1.51 0.98
N ASN A 52 12.13 0.28 1.20
CA ASN A 52 11.44 -0.08 2.43
C ASN A 52 12.46 -0.51 3.51
N ARG A 53 12.29 0.02 4.74
CA ARG A 53 13.10 -0.37 5.90
C ARG A 53 12.64 -1.69 6.54
N THR A 54 11.48 -2.20 6.14
CA THR A 54 10.86 -3.41 6.69
C THR A 54 10.69 -4.44 5.58
N GLY A 55 11.22 -5.65 5.77
CA GLY A 55 11.00 -6.80 4.87
C GLY A 55 9.80 -7.64 5.30
N THR A 56 9.18 -8.34 4.36
CA THR A 56 8.15 -9.38 4.61
C THR A 56 8.75 -10.76 4.38
N GLN A 57 8.41 -11.73 5.21
CA GLN A 57 8.83 -13.12 5.04
C GLN A 57 7.78 -13.95 4.28
N THR A 58 8.22 -14.89 3.44
CA THR A 58 7.30 -15.78 2.69
C THR A 58 6.67 -16.86 3.58
N ASP A 59 5.41 -17.18 3.29
CA ASP A 59 4.65 -18.23 3.98
C ASP A 59 4.99 -19.66 3.49
N ALA A 60 4.29 -20.67 4.03
CA ALA A 60 4.48 -22.08 3.65
C ALA A 60 4.20 -22.38 2.16
N LYS A 61 3.50 -21.50 1.47
CA LYS A 61 3.21 -21.58 0.02
C LYS A 61 4.17 -20.70 -0.79
N GLY A 62 5.18 -20.11 -0.16
CA GLY A 62 6.13 -19.18 -0.77
C GLY A 62 5.52 -17.83 -1.09
N ALA A 63 4.30 -17.53 -0.64
CA ALA A 63 3.62 -16.27 -0.92
C ALA A 63 4.10 -15.17 0.03
N PHE A 64 4.23 -13.94 -0.47
CA PHE A 64 4.54 -12.77 0.32
C PHE A 64 3.60 -11.60 -0.04
N GLN A 65 3.42 -10.71 0.93
CA GLN A 65 2.74 -9.43 0.74
C GLN A 65 3.60 -8.33 1.37
N SER A 66 4.30 -7.57 0.55
CA SER A 66 5.12 -6.44 0.98
C SER A 66 4.39 -5.13 0.73
N PHE A 67 4.42 -4.25 1.71
CA PHE A 67 3.79 -2.96 1.61
C PHE A 67 4.75 -1.94 0.98
N SER A 68 4.39 -1.33 -0.16
CA SER A 68 5.14 -0.23 -0.77
C SER A 68 4.51 1.09 -0.35
N ARG A 69 5.14 1.79 0.61
CA ARG A 69 4.95 3.23 0.74
C ARG A 69 5.86 3.96 -0.25
#